data_AF-A0A1F4D7J7-F1
#
_entry.id   AF-A0A1F4D7J7-F1
#
_cell.length_a   1.000
_cell.length_b   1.000
_cell.length_c   1.000
_cell.angle_alpha   90.00
_cell.angle_beta   90.00
_cell.angle_gamma   90.00
#
_symmetry.space_group_name_H-M   'P 1'
#
loop_
_entity.id
_entity.type
_entity.pdbx_description
1 polymer ?
#
loop_
_entity_poly.entity_id
_entity_poly.type
_entity_poly.pdbx_seq_one_letter_code
_entity_poly.pdbx_strand_id
1 'polypeptide(L)'
;MSSTRSASERYRVGIDIGGTFTDVVLMSEKRGLVAKYKVDTTPARLEACFVRGLRRATDELPAEAVARILHASTVATNTVLEAKGARTALVVTGGFRDILEIARQRRPDLYDLKAEKARPLIPRRLCFEVRERIGADGRVVTALTDDELARVCEEVRSAHVESVVIATLFSYLNPRHELRIKEHLERALPGVSVVG
;
A
#
# COMPACT_ATOMS: atom_id res chain seq x y z
N MET A 1 -32.32 21.20 -27.19
CA MET A 1 -32.56 19.82 -27.65
C MET A 1 -32.24 18.86 -26.50
N SER A 2 -33.25 18.54 -25.69
CA SER A 2 -33.12 17.63 -24.54
C SER A 2 -33.43 16.21 -25.03
N SER A 3 -32.40 15.37 -25.16
CA SER A 3 -32.56 13.96 -25.52
C SER A 3 -32.87 13.16 -24.26
N THR A 4 -34.12 12.75 -24.12
CA THR A 4 -34.65 11.92 -23.04
C THR A 4 -33.81 10.64 -22.87
N ARG A 5 -33.02 10.55 -21.80
CA ARG A 5 -32.25 9.35 -21.46
C ARG A 5 -33.22 8.23 -21.05
N SER A 6 -33.17 7.11 -21.77
CA SER A 6 -34.04 5.95 -21.56
C SER A 6 -33.76 5.27 -20.21
N ALA A 7 -34.83 4.93 -19.47
CA ALA A 7 -34.80 4.24 -18.17
C ALA A 7 -34.16 2.81 -18.21
N SER A 8 -33.82 2.29 -19.39
CA SER A 8 -33.17 0.98 -19.57
C SER A 8 -31.65 1.05 -19.73
N GLU A 9 -31.09 2.25 -19.79
CA GLU A 9 -29.69 2.44 -20.16
C GLU A 9 -28.80 2.39 -18.92
N ARG A 10 -27.81 1.50 -18.96
CA ARG A 10 -26.81 1.35 -17.90
C ARG A 10 -25.54 2.11 -18.27
N TYR A 11 -24.92 2.69 -17.24
CA TYR A 11 -23.71 3.50 -17.37
C TYR A 11 -22.57 2.95 -16.52
N ARG A 12 -21.36 3.17 -16.98
CA ARG A 12 -20.11 2.91 -16.26
C ARG A 12 -19.38 4.23 -16.10
N VAL A 13 -18.82 4.46 -14.93
CA VAL A 13 -18.02 5.66 -14.65
C VAL A 13 -16.59 5.22 -14.38
N GLY A 14 -15.62 5.73 -15.13
CA GLY A 14 -14.20 5.60 -14.80
C GLY A 14 -13.71 6.89 -14.15
N ILE A 15 -12.99 6.78 -13.04
CA ILE A 15 -12.40 7.92 -12.31
C ILE A 15 -10.94 7.60 -12.06
N ASP A 16 -10.03 8.38 -12.62
CA ASP A 16 -8.59 8.29 -12.39
C ASP A 16 -8.09 9.53 -11.66
N ILE A 17 -7.61 9.36 -10.42
CA ILE A 17 -7.06 10.46 -9.62
C ILE A 17 -5.56 10.59 -9.90
N GLY A 18 -5.20 11.61 -10.68
CA GLY A 18 -3.83 12.04 -10.93
C GLY A 18 -3.35 13.10 -9.93
N GLY A 19 -2.09 13.53 -10.07
CA GLY A 19 -1.50 14.57 -9.20
C GLY A 19 -2.11 15.96 -9.38
N THR A 20 -2.35 16.38 -10.62
CA THR A 20 -2.92 17.71 -10.94
C THR A 20 -4.43 17.66 -11.15
N PHE A 21 -4.90 16.63 -11.87
CA PHE A 21 -6.29 16.49 -12.25
C PHE A 21 -6.81 15.08 -11.96
N THR A 22 -8.10 15.00 -11.70
CA THR A 22 -8.88 13.78 -11.68
C THR A 22 -9.68 13.70 -12.98
N ASP A 23 -9.38 12.68 -13.78
CA ASP A 23 -10.05 12.42 -15.05
C ASP A 23 -11.27 11.53 -14.82
N VAL A 24 -12.40 11.90 -15.42
CA VAL A 24 -13.66 11.17 -15.28
C VAL A 24 -14.23 10.85 -16.66
N VAL A 25 -14.63 9.61 -16.88
CA VAL A 25 -15.27 9.17 -18.12
C VAL A 25 -16.62 8.54 -17.81
N LEU A 26 -17.66 8.99 -18.49
CA LEU A 26 -18.99 8.39 -18.45
C LEU A 26 -19.22 7.60 -19.73
N MET A 27 -19.54 6.32 -19.59
CA MET A 27 -19.77 5.42 -20.72
C MET A 27 -21.15 4.76 -20.60
N SER A 28 -21.94 4.84 -21.65
CA SER A 28 -23.18 4.07 -21.79
C SER A 28 -22.84 2.69 -22.36
N GLU A 29 -23.51 1.64 -21.88
CA GLU A 29 -23.37 0.30 -22.44
C GLU A 29 -23.95 0.17 -23.86
N LYS A 30 -24.87 1.06 -24.26
CA LYS A 30 -25.49 1.06 -25.58
C LYS A 30 -24.81 2.03 -26.55
N ARG A 31 -24.42 3.22 -26.08
CA ARG A 31 -23.89 4.31 -26.91
C ARG A 31 -22.36 4.46 -26.87
N GLY A 32 -21.68 3.75 -25.99
CA GLY A 32 -20.24 3.95 -25.76
C GLY A 32 -19.96 5.23 -24.96
N LEU A 33 -18.86 5.92 -25.28
CA LEU A 33 -18.43 7.11 -24.53
C LEU A 33 -19.48 8.23 -24.63
N VAL A 34 -19.96 8.69 -23.48
CA VAL A 34 -20.98 9.75 -23.37
C VAL A 34 -20.35 11.09 -23.02
N ALA A 35 -19.43 11.11 -22.05
CA ALA A 35 -18.79 12.34 -21.60
C ALA A 35 -17.41 12.08 -21.01
N LYS A 36 -16.59 13.13 -21.03
CA LYS A 36 -15.30 13.21 -20.33
C LYS A 36 -15.29 14.49 -19.51
N TYR A 37 -14.85 14.39 -18.26
CA TYR A 37 -14.70 15.53 -17.39
C TYR A 37 -13.30 15.53 -16.80
N LYS A 38 -12.84 16.74 -16.47
CA LYS A 38 -11.62 16.96 -15.73
C LYS A 38 -11.96 17.83 -14.54
N VAL A 39 -11.56 17.39 -13.35
CA VAL A 39 -11.71 18.18 -12.12
C VAL A 39 -10.35 18.30 -11.47
N ASP A 40 -10.07 19.42 -10.80
CA ASP A 40 -8.78 19.61 -10.12
C ASP A 40 -8.57 18.53 -9.06
N THR A 41 -7.36 18.04 -8.89
CA THR A 41 -7.04 17.18 -7.75
C THR A 41 -6.68 18.05 -6.54
N THR A 42 -7.21 17.68 -5.38
CA THR A 42 -6.84 18.22 -4.08
C THR A 42 -6.05 17.12 -3.34
N PRO A 43 -4.71 17.15 -3.34
CA PRO A 43 -3.90 16.04 -2.82
C PRO A 43 -4.20 15.67 -1.36
N ALA A 44 -4.54 16.66 -0.53
CA ALA A 44 -4.90 16.45 0.86
C ALA A 44 -6.31 15.84 1.06
N ARG A 45 -7.13 15.75 0.00
CA ARG A 45 -8.56 15.37 0.04
C ARG A 45 -8.97 14.61 -1.22
N LEU A 46 -8.35 13.46 -1.45
CA LEU A 46 -8.56 12.64 -2.64
C LEU A 46 -10.00 12.11 -2.72
N GLU A 47 -10.59 11.77 -1.57
CA GLU A 47 -11.98 11.34 -1.43
C GLU A 47 -12.97 12.40 -1.94
N ALA A 48 -12.69 13.67 -1.68
CA ALA A 48 -13.52 14.77 -2.18
C ALA A 48 -13.40 14.91 -3.71
N CYS A 49 -12.22 14.61 -4.28
CA CYS A 49 -12.01 14.62 -5.73
C CYS A 49 -12.81 13.52 -6.41
N PHE A 50 -12.79 12.31 -5.85
CA PHE A 50 -13.62 11.19 -6.30
C PHE A 50 -15.10 11.55 -6.29
N VAL A 51 -15.62 12.04 -5.16
CA VAL A 51 -17.05 12.38 -5.02
C VAL A 51 -17.45 13.48 -5.98
N ARG A 52 -16.64 14.54 -6.12
CA ARG A 52 -16.89 15.63 -7.09
C ARG A 52 -16.90 15.10 -8.52
N GLY A 53 -15.93 14.26 -8.88
CA GLY A 53 -15.83 13.65 -10.20
C GLY A 53 -17.05 12.78 -10.52
N LEU A 54 -17.44 11.92 -9.58
CA LEU A 54 -18.61 11.06 -9.72
C LEU A 54 -19.89 11.87 -9.90
N ARG A 55 -20.15 12.84 -9.00
CA ARG A 55 -21.32 13.73 -9.10
C ARG A 55 -21.36 14.45 -10.44
N ARG A 56 -20.22 15.00 -10.89
CA ARG A 56 -20.15 15.69 -12.18
C ARG A 56 -20.55 14.80 -13.36
N ALA A 57 -20.25 13.51 -13.30
CA ALA A 57 -20.61 12.56 -14.33
C ALA A 57 -22.05 12.04 -14.24
N THR A 58 -22.65 12.02 -13.05
CA THR A 58 -23.92 11.35 -12.79
C THR A 58 -25.05 12.26 -12.33
N ASP A 59 -24.85 13.59 -12.26
CA ASP A 59 -25.83 14.55 -11.71
C ASP A 59 -27.20 14.48 -12.41
N GLU A 60 -27.20 14.18 -13.72
CA GLU A 60 -28.40 14.04 -14.54
C GLU A 60 -28.86 12.58 -14.71
N LEU A 61 -28.31 11.65 -13.96
CA LEU A 61 -28.63 10.22 -14.03
C LEU A 61 -29.33 9.75 -12.75
N PRO A 62 -30.35 8.89 -12.86
CA PRO A 62 -30.84 8.15 -11.70
C PRO A 62 -29.71 7.24 -11.18
N ALA A 63 -29.60 7.12 -9.86
CA ALA A 63 -28.49 6.38 -9.23
C ALA A 63 -28.45 4.92 -9.70
N GLU A 64 -29.61 4.31 -9.94
CA GLU A 64 -29.79 2.92 -10.36
C GLU A 64 -29.26 2.66 -11.79
N ALA A 65 -29.15 3.72 -12.61
CA ALA A 65 -28.60 3.60 -13.96
C ALA A 65 -27.07 3.43 -13.95
N VAL A 66 -26.37 3.82 -12.88
CA VAL A 66 -24.93 3.59 -12.74
C VAL A 66 -24.68 2.13 -12.36
N ALA A 67 -24.24 1.32 -13.31
CA ALA A 67 -23.97 -0.09 -13.09
C ALA A 67 -22.63 -0.36 -12.42
N ARG A 68 -21.61 0.43 -12.76
CA ARG A 68 -20.23 0.22 -12.29
C ARG A 68 -19.48 1.54 -12.16
N ILE A 69 -18.62 1.60 -11.15
CA ILE A 69 -17.63 2.66 -10.99
C ILE A 69 -16.25 2.00 -10.95
N LEU A 70 -15.34 2.45 -11.80
CA LEU A 70 -13.95 2.02 -11.85
C LEU A 70 -13.11 3.16 -11.28
N HIS A 71 -12.41 2.88 -10.18
CA HIS A 71 -11.51 3.84 -9.55
C HIS A 71 -10.06 3.46 -9.83
N ALA A 72 -9.32 4.39 -10.42
CA ALA A 72 -7.89 4.35 -10.58
C ALA A 72 -7.26 5.55 -9.84
N SER A 73 -6.01 5.40 -9.41
CA SER A 73 -5.27 6.47 -8.78
C SER A 73 -3.77 6.22 -8.94
N THR A 74 -3.03 7.30 -9.18
CA THR A 74 -1.56 7.28 -9.27
C THR A 74 -0.89 7.61 -7.94
N VAL A 75 -1.67 7.88 -6.89
CA VAL A 75 -1.18 8.34 -5.59
C VAL A 75 -0.20 7.33 -4.97
N ALA A 76 -0.52 6.04 -4.98
CA ALA A 76 0.35 5.02 -4.39
C ALA A 76 1.74 4.98 -5.05
N THR A 77 1.78 5.01 -6.38
CA THR A 77 3.03 5.00 -7.15
C THR A 77 3.85 6.26 -6.88
N ASN A 78 3.22 7.44 -6.86
CA ASN A 78 3.90 8.69 -6.55
C ASN A 78 4.43 8.73 -5.12
N THR A 79 3.68 8.20 -4.14
CA THR A 79 4.15 8.09 -2.75
C THR A 79 5.46 7.30 -2.64
N VAL A 80 5.60 6.21 -3.42
CA VAL A 80 6.84 5.41 -3.45
C VAL A 80 7.97 6.17 -4.14
N LEU A 81 7.71 6.77 -5.31
CA LEU A 81 8.71 7.52 -6.08
C LEU A 81 9.24 8.74 -5.32
N GLU A 82 8.36 9.44 -4.61
CA GLU A 82 8.70 10.64 -3.83
C GLU A 82 9.17 10.31 -2.40
N ALA A 83 9.16 9.03 -2.01
CA ALA A 83 9.48 8.56 -0.67
C ALA A 83 8.69 9.29 0.45
N LYS A 84 7.42 9.63 0.17
CA LYS A 84 6.51 10.34 1.11
C LYS A 84 5.57 9.40 1.86
N GLY A 85 5.98 8.15 2.05
CA GLY A 85 5.20 7.15 2.77
C GLY A 85 5.23 7.34 4.29
N ALA A 86 4.41 6.54 4.98
CA ALA A 86 4.44 6.45 6.43
C ALA A 86 5.84 6.01 6.92
N ARG A 87 6.29 6.59 8.03
CA ARG A 87 7.53 6.19 8.69
C ARG A 87 7.38 4.77 9.21
N THR A 88 7.93 3.82 8.45
CA THR A 88 7.69 2.39 8.62
C THR A 88 8.87 1.70 9.33
N ALA A 89 8.60 0.82 10.30
CA ALA A 89 9.56 -0.15 10.80
C ALA A 89 9.48 -1.48 10.04
N LEU A 90 10.61 -2.17 9.89
CA LEU A 90 10.68 -3.53 9.38
C LEU A 90 11.15 -4.48 10.48
N VAL A 91 10.37 -5.51 10.77
CA VAL A 91 10.72 -6.57 11.72
C VAL A 91 11.05 -7.84 10.95
N VAL A 92 12.29 -8.32 11.09
CA VAL A 92 12.84 -9.46 10.33
C VAL A 92 13.45 -10.48 11.26
N THR A 93 13.67 -11.69 10.76
CA THR A 93 14.37 -12.71 11.54
C THR A 93 15.81 -12.28 11.86
N GLY A 94 16.33 -12.64 13.03
CA GLY A 94 17.68 -12.28 13.47
C GLY A 94 18.79 -12.65 12.48
N GLY A 95 19.77 -11.77 12.32
CA GLY A 95 20.80 -11.85 11.28
C GLY A 95 20.37 -11.30 9.91
N PHE A 96 19.14 -10.81 9.75
CA PHE A 96 18.62 -10.25 8.48
C PHE A 96 18.37 -8.74 8.54
N ARG A 97 18.91 -8.03 9.55
CA ARG A 97 18.75 -6.56 9.66
C ARG A 97 19.09 -5.78 8.39
N ASP A 98 20.09 -6.27 7.66
CA ASP A 98 20.65 -5.64 6.47
C ASP A 98 19.95 -6.06 5.16
N ILE A 99 18.80 -6.75 5.23
CA ILE A 99 18.15 -7.34 4.05
C ILE A 99 17.82 -6.32 2.95
N LEU A 100 17.42 -5.09 3.30
CA LEU A 100 17.14 -4.04 2.32
C LEU A 100 18.43 -3.36 1.80
N GLU A 101 19.44 -3.23 2.66
CA GLU A 101 20.75 -2.65 2.34
C GLU A 101 21.61 -3.58 1.48
N ILE A 102 21.39 -4.88 1.55
CA ILE A 102 22.00 -5.87 0.64
C ILE A 102 21.10 -6.03 -0.61
N ALA A 103 19.78 -6.08 -0.40
CA ALA A 103 18.79 -6.38 -1.43
C ALA A 103 19.16 -7.66 -2.20
N ARG A 104 19.14 -7.62 -3.53
CA ARG A 104 19.51 -8.75 -4.40
C ARG A 104 20.84 -8.54 -5.14
N GLN A 105 21.59 -7.50 -4.78
CA GLN A 105 22.83 -7.10 -5.47
C GLN A 105 22.68 -7.00 -7.01
N ARG A 106 21.47 -6.76 -7.52
CA ARG A 106 21.22 -6.55 -8.96
C ARG A 106 21.86 -5.22 -9.37
N ARG A 107 22.72 -5.26 -10.37
CA ARG A 107 23.32 -4.07 -11.00
C ARG A 107 22.49 -3.71 -12.23
N PRO A 108 21.93 -2.49 -12.31
CA PRO A 108 21.21 -2.04 -13.51
C PRO A 108 22.12 -2.07 -14.74
N ASP A 109 23.35 -1.57 -14.59
CA ASP A 109 24.40 -1.59 -15.61
C ASP A 109 25.59 -2.41 -15.11
N LEU A 110 25.81 -3.59 -15.70
CA LEU A 110 26.81 -4.56 -15.22
C LEU A 110 28.24 -4.00 -15.18
N TYR A 111 28.54 -3.07 -16.09
CA TYR A 111 29.87 -2.49 -16.29
C TYR A 111 30.05 -1.10 -15.67
N ASP A 112 29.00 -0.51 -15.08
CA ASP A 112 29.14 0.74 -14.36
C ASP A 112 29.59 0.47 -12.92
N LEU A 113 30.90 0.58 -12.69
CA LEU A 113 31.50 0.43 -11.36
C LEU A 113 31.17 1.60 -10.41
N LYS A 114 30.60 2.70 -10.92
CA LYS A 114 30.20 3.88 -10.14
C LYS A 114 28.69 3.93 -9.87
N ALA A 115 27.94 2.92 -10.31
CA ALA A 115 26.50 2.88 -10.14
C ALA A 115 26.10 3.03 -8.66
N GLU A 116 25.31 4.06 -8.36
CA GLU A 116 24.81 4.28 -7.00
C GLU A 116 23.59 3.39 -6.74
N LYS A 117 23.62 2.71 -5.59
CA LYS A 117 22.48 1.91 -5.15
C LYS A 117 21.34 2.84 -4.71
N ALA A 118 20.12 2.55 -5.17
CA ALA A 118 18.92 3.21 -4.68
C ALA A 118 18.78 3.04 -3.16
N ARG A 119 18.49 4.15 -2.47
CA ARG A 119 18.30 4.16 -1.01
C ARG A 119 17.09 3.28 -0.64
N PRO A 120 17.19 2.41 0.38
CA PRO A 120 16.05 1.63 0.84
C PRO A 120 14.87 2.50 1.29
N LEU A 121 13.64 2.00 1.06
CA LEU A 121 12.42 2.65 1.55
C LEU A 121 12.38 2.70 3.08
N ILE A 122 12.90 1.67 3.75
CA ILE A 122 13.04 1.62 5.21
C ILE A 122 14.53 1.66 5.51
N PRO A 123 15.03 2.71 6.20
CA PRO A 123 16.44 2.80 6.53
C PRO A 123 16.81 1.75 7.56
N ARG A 124 18.04 1.22 7.50
CA ARG A 124 18.57 0.19 8.41
C ARG A 124 18.26 0.40 9.91
N ARG A 125 18.25 1.65 10.38
CA ARG A 125 17.97 1.99 11.79
C ARG A 125 16.53 1.66 12.22
N LEU A 126 15.61 1.53 11.28
CA LEU A 126 14.22 1.10 11.48
C LEU A 126 14.00 -0.37 11.12
N CYS A 127 15.08 -1.12 10.87
CA CYS A 127 15.05 -2.57 10.76
C CYS A 127 15.40 -3.19 12.12
N PHE A 128 14.45 -3.93 12.68
CA PHE A 128 14.53 -4.62 13.96
C PHE A 128 14.58 -6.13 13.72
N GLU A 129 15.39 -6.81 14.52
CA GLU A 129 15.55 -8.25 14.44
C GLU A 129 14.74 -8.92 15.53
N VAL A 130 14.16 -10.08 15.22
CA VAL A 130 13.53 -11.00 16.18
C VAL A 130 14.33 -12.30 16.18
N ARG A 131 14.77 -12.73 17.35
CA ARG A 131 15.42 -14.01 17.60
C ARG A 131 14.41 -15.15 17.50
N GLU A 132 14.13 -15.53 16.27
CA GLU A 132 13.34 -16.70 15.91
C GLU A 132 13.97 -17.40 14.70
N ARG A 133 13.53 -18.62 14.39
CA ARG A 133 13.81 -19.24 13.09
C ARG A 133 12.77 -20.30 12.74
N ILE A 134 12.15 -20.14 11.58
CA ILE A 134 11.53 -21.25 10.83
C ILE A 134 12.55 -21.78 9.81
N GLY A 135 12.62 -23.10 9.67
CA GLY A 135 13.45 -23.80 8.68
C GLY A 135 12.79 -23.88 7.32
N ALA A 136 13.57 -24.25 6.29
CA ALA A 136 13.05 -24.43 4.92
C ALA A 136 12.03 -25.58 4.79
N ASP A 137 11.97 -26.47 5.78
CA ASP A 137 10.99 -27.55 5.91
C ASP A 137 9.73 -27.14 6.72
N GLY A 138 9.64 -25.86 7.11
CA GLY A 138 8.55 -25.30 7.91
C GLY A 138 8.63 -25.61 9.41
N ARG A 139 9.67 -26.32 9.88
CA ARG A 139 9.84 -26.63 11.30
C ARG A 139 10.46 -25.46 12.05
N VAL A 140 10.13 -25.35 13.34
CA VAL A 140 10.75 -24.36 14.22
C VAL A 140 12.19 -24.80 14.52
N VAL A 141 13.16 -23.98 14.09
CA VAL A 141 14.59 -24.15 14.39
C VAL A 141 14.99 -23.34 15.62
N THR A 142 14.40 -22.16 15.80
CA THR A 142 14.58 -21.33 16.99
C THR A 142 13.22 -20.79 17.40
N ALA A 143 12.79 -21.14 18.61
CA ALA A 143 11.48 -20.75 19.11
C ALA A 143 11.42 -19.24 19.38
N LEU A 144 10.27 -18.63 19.04
CA LEU A 144 9.94 -17.27 19.41
C LEU A 144 9.47 -17.24 20.88
N THR A 145 10.22 -16.53 21.74
CA THR A 145 9.92 -16.39 23.17
C THR A 145 9.16 -15.10 23.47
N ASP A 146 8.48 -15.07 24.62
CA ASP A 146 7.71 -13.90 25.05
C ASP A 146 8.61 -12.72 25.45
N ASP A 147 9.79 -13.01 26.02
CA ASP A 147 10.81 -11.99 26.31
C ASP A 147 11.30 -11.29 25.04
N GLU A 148 11.49 -12.06 23.97
CA GLU A 148 11.94 -11.52 22.69
C GLU A 148 10.86 -10.68 22.03
N LEU A 149 9.59 -11.09 22.14
CA LEU A 149 8.44 -10.30 21.71
C LEU A 149 8.36 -8.99 22.48
N ALA A 150 8.53 -9.02 23.80
CA ALA A 150 8.51 -7.82 24.64
C ALA A 150 9.64 -6.85 24.26
N ARG A 151 10.86 -7.36 24.05
CA ARG A 151 12.02 -6.57 23.61
C ARG A 151 11.75 -5.86 22.28
N VAL A 152 11.30 -6.59 21.26
CA VAL A 152 11.08 -6.02 19.92
C VAL A 152 9.92 -5.02 19.93
N CYS A 153 8.85 -5.29 20.67
CA CYS A 153 7.76 -4.32 20.83
C CYS A 153 8.26 -3.00 21.43
N GLU A 154 9.13 -3.05 22.43
CA GLU A 154 9.69 -1.84 23.05
C GLU A 154 10.63 -1.08 22.11
N GLU A 155 11.49 -1.79 21.37
CA GLU A 155 12.37 -1.15 20.38
C GLU A 155 11.57 -0.44 19.28
N VAL A 156 10.53 -1.09 18.75
CA VAL A 156 9.66 -0.50 17.73
C VAL A 156 8.85 0.67 18.30
N ARG A 157 8.36 0.56 19.54
CA ARG A 157 7.67 1.66 20.25
C ARG A 157 8.56 2.88 20.37
N SER A 158 9.78 2.69 20.87
CA SER A 158 10.78 3.74 21.02
C SER A 158 11.17 4.39 19.69
N ALA A 159 10.94 3.70 18.57
CA ALA A 159 11.16 4.27 17.25
C ALA A 159 10.08 5.26 16.82
N HIS A 160 8.90 5.34 17.44
CA HIS A 160 7.81 6.26 17.07
C HIS A 160 7.40 6.17 15.58
N VAL A 161 7.21 4.94 15.09
CA VAL A 161 6.81 4.67 13.71
C VAL A 161 5.30 4.74 13.53
N GLU A 162 4.85 5.01 12.31
CA GLU A 162 3.44 5.08 11.92
C GLU A 162 2.91 3.72 11.42
N SER A 163 3.82 2.85 10.99
CA SER A 163 3.52 1.50 10.52
C SER A 163 4.66 0.52 10.79
N VAL A 164 4.33 -0.76 10.82
CA VAL A 164 5.28 -1.87 10.97
C VAL A 164 5.00 -2.94 9.92
N VAL A 165 6.05 -3.41 9.25
CA VAL A 165 6.02 -4.59 8.38
C VAL A 165 6.78 -5.71 9.04
N ILE A 166 6.22 -6.90 9.05
CA ILE A 166 6.85 -8.12 9.56
C ILE A 166 7.16 -9.02 8.36
N ALA A 167 8.41 -9.48 8.27
CA ALA A 167 8.86 -10.36 7.20
C ALA A 167 9.87 -11.36 7.77
N THR A 168 9.36 -12.44 8.36
CA THR A 168 10.16 -13.55 8.89
C THR A 168 10.46 -14.57 7.80
N LEU A 169 11.63 -15.22 7.87
CA LEU A 169 11.98 -16.25 6.90
C LEU A 169 10.97 -17.39 6.93
N PHE A 170 10.58 -17.86 5.75
CA PHE A 170 9.68 -19.00 5.57
C PHE A 170 8.30 -18.84 6.22
N SER A 171 7.85 -17.61 6.50
CA SER A 171 6.50 -17.37 7.03
C SER A 171 5.39 -17.89 6.12
N TYR A 172 5.61 -17.90 4.80
CA TYR A 172 4.71 -18.50 3.81
C TYR A 172 4.54 -20.03 3.97
N LEU A 173 5.49 -20.73 4.61
CA LEU A 173 5.35 -22.16 4.96
C LEU A 173 4.75 -22.32 6.35
N ASN A 174 5.15 -21.49 7.31
CA ASN A 174 4.68 -21.53 8.68
C ASN A 174 4.59 -20.10 9.25
N PRO A 175 3.39 -19.48 9.23
CA PRO A 175 3.22 -18.08 9.61
C PRO A 175 3.13 -17.88 11.13
N ARG A 176 3.29 -18.94 11.94
CA ARG A 176 3.02 -18.89 13.39
C ARG A 176 3.81 -17.81 14.11
N HIS A 177 5.10 -17.64 13.79
CA HIS A 177 5.92 -16.61 14.43
C HIS A 177 5.51 -15.21 13.96
N GLU A 178 5.30 -15.02 12.66
CA GLU A 178 4.85 -13.75 12.06
C GLU A 178 3.53 -13.25 12.67
N LEU A 179 2.53 -14.14 12.77
CA LEU A 179 1.23 -13.84 13.38
C LEU A 179 1.36 -13.50 14.87
N ARG A 180 2.18 -14.24 15.63
CA ARG A 180 2.44 -13.93 17.05
C ARG A 180 3.09 -12.56 17.21
N ILE A 181 4.09 -12.22 16.38
CA ILE A 181 4.74 -10.90 16.38
C ILE A 181 3.71 -9.81 16.09
N LYS A 182 2.86 -10.01 15.08
CA LYS A 182 1.79 -9.09 14.71
C LYS A 182 0.84 -8.80 15.87
N GLU A 183 0.29 -9.84 16.49
CA GLU A 183 -0.64 -9.68 17.60
C GLU A 183 -0.03 -8.89 18.78
N HIS A 184 1.26 -9.12 19.07
CA HIS A 184 1.94 -8.40 20.15
C HIS A 184 2.19 -6.94 19.79
N LEU A 185 2.61 -6.65 18.55
CA LEU A 185 2.80 -5.28 18.08
C LEU A 185 1.50 -4.49 18.02
N GLU A 186 0.41 -5.08 17.52
CA GLU A 186 -0.92 -4.44 17.48
C GLU A 186 -1.41 -4.08 18.88
N ARG A 187 -1.19 -4.95 19.88
CA ARG A 187 -1.52 -4.65 21.28
C ARG A 187 -0.59 -3.59 21.88
N ALA A 188 0.70 -3.66 21.56
CA ALA A 188 1.72 -2.78 22.13
C ALA A 188 1.72 -1.37 21.54
N LEU A 189 1.19 -1.19 20.33
CA LEU A 189 1.22 0.03 19.53
C LEU A 189 -0.18 0.41 18.98
N PRO A 190 -1.14 0.80 19.83
CA PRO A 190 -2.45 1.23 19.37
C PRO A 190 -2.35 2.39 18.36
N GLY A 191 -3.00 2.26 17.21
CA GLY A 191 -3.02 3.27 16.15
C GLY A 191 -1.87 3.17 15.12
N VAL A 192 -0.92 2.25 15.31
CA VAL A 192 0.11 1.93 14.32
C VAL A 192 -0.38 0.81 13.41
N SER A 193 -0.25 0.96 12.10
CA SER A 193 -0.65 -0.08 11.14
C SER A 193 0.38 -1.20 11.11
N VAL A 194 -0.02 -2.43 11.44
CA VAL A 194 0.88 -3.61 11.42
C VAL A 194 0.50 -4.55 10.27
N VAL A 195 1.48 -4.89 9.43
CA VAL A 195 1.31 -5.77 8.26
C VAL A 195 2.30 -6.92 8.33
N GLY A 196 1.80 -8.13 8.08
CA GLY A 196 2.47 -9.41 8.28
C GLY A 196 1.42 -10.50 8.37
#